data_AF-A0A224YKL0-F1
#
_entry.id   AF-A0A224YKL0-F1
#
_cell.length_a   1.000
_cell.length_b   1.000
_cell.length_c   1.000
_cell.angle_alpha   90.00
_cell.angle_beta   90.00
_cell.angle_gamma   90.00
#
_symmetry.space_group_name_H-M   'P 1'
#
loop_
_entity.id
_entity.type
_entity.pdbx_description
1 polymer ?
#
loop_
_entity_poly.entity_id
_entity_poly.type
_entity_poly.pdbx_seq_one_letter_code
_entity_poly.pdbx_strand_id
1 'polypeptide(L)'
;MDSLHCYCSTADVDPTQMLQCTGCKLYFHPGCLKSSNRSTLVGDLFFKLTCDRCSPDNVEVLERLKMQWIQVIMLTLYNLHVGGTNGKLGYFRWREHICSFIDKHWTTFFGDSRKRTATFRGTVAGVLSSGCPLLFQSGCSKLGENGWWTLTTMKPPSPADFGNQQFSKSTIFPGWQLHVQWNLIDTILTGIENKNVLSENNVIQNSAQKITKKTYLTQ
;
A
#
# COMPACT_ATOMS: atom_id res chain seq x y z
N MET A 1 0.02 35.49 -21.98
CA MET A 1 0.08 34.39 -22.97
C MET A 1 -0.33 33.15 -22.24
N ASP A 2 -1.56 32.69 -22.46
CA ASP A 2 -2.08 31.49 -21.82
C ASP A 2 -1.25 30.30 -22.29
N SER A 3 -0.38 29.80 -21.41
CA SER A 3 0.46 28.66 -21.74
C SER A 3 -0.44 27.44 -21.72
N LEU A 4 -0.77 26.89 -22.89
CA LEU A 4 -1.56 25.67 -22.97
C LEU A 4 -0.76 24.51 -22.33
N HIS A 5 -1.44 23.78 -21.45
CA HIS A 5 -0.90 22.67 -20.70
C HIS A 5 -1.16 21.34 -21.43
N CYS A 6 -0.40 20.31 -21.07
CA CYS A 6 -0.52 18.95 -21.58
C CYS A 6 -0.29 18.83 -23.10
N TYR A 7 -0.24 17.59 -23.62
CA TYR A 7 -0.19 17.34 -25.06
C TYR A 7 -1.54 17.57 -25.74
N CYS A 8 -2.65 17.53 -24.99
CA CYS A 8 -3.98 17.87 -25.49
C CYS A 8 -4.24 19.38 -25.56
N SER A 9 -3.25 20.22 -25.22
CA SER A 9 -3.35 21.69 -25.24
C SER A 9 -4.53 22.22 -24.41
N THR A 10 -4.71 21.67 -23.21
CA THR A 10 -5.75 22.09 -22.27
C THR A 10 -5.40 23.44 -21.63
N ALA A 11 -6.40 24.29 -21.40
CA ALA A 11 -6.28 25.45 -20.51
C ALA A 11 -6.58 25.08 -19.06
N ASP A 12 -7.36 24.01 -18.84
CA ASP A 12 -7.75 23.55 -17.52
C ASP A 12 -6.58 22.81 -16.86
N VAL A 13 -6.16 23.32 -15.70
CA VAL A 13 -5.06 22.76 -14.90
C VAL A 13 -5.60 22.38 -13.53
N ASP A 14 -5.48 21.10 -13.19
CA ASP A 14 -5.71 20.59 -11.85
C ASP A 14 -4.41 19.97 -11.30
N PRO A 15 -3.65 20.69 -10.45
CA PRO A 15 -2.44 20.19 -9.84
C PRO A 15 -2.65 18.94 -8.96
N THR A 16 -3.89 18.63 -8.57
CA THR A 16 -4.21 17.46 -7.77
C THR A 16 -4.45 16.20 -8.59
N GLN A 17 -4.60 16.33 -9.92
CA GLN A 17 -4.87 15.23 -10.86
C GLN A 17 -3.87 15.18 -12.02
N MET A 18 -2.92 16.11 -12.09
CA MET A 18 -1.96 16.24 -13.20
C MET A 18 -0.50 16.18 -12.70
N LEU A 19 0.39 15.71 -13.57
CA LEU A 19 1.83 15.67 -13.32
C LEU A 19 2.50 16.94 -13.84
N GLN A 20 3.37 17.55 -13.04
CA GLN A 20 4.14 18.71 -13.45
C GLN A 20 5.47 18.29 -14.08
N CYS A 21 5.77 18.80 -15.27
CA CYS A 21 7.08 18.60 -15.90
C CYS A 21 8.17 19.35 -15.13
N THR A 22 9.29 18.68 -14.87
CA THR A 22 10.42 19.26 -14.12
C THR A 22 11.11 20.41 -14.84
N GLY A 23 11.18 20.39 -16.17
CA GLY A 23 11.73 21.46 -17.01
C GLY A 23 10.79 22.66 -17.16
N CYS A 24 9.78 22.53 -18.02
CA CYS A 24 8.88 23.65 -18.39
C CYS A 24 7.81 24.03 -17.35
N LYS A 25 7.66 23.27 -16.26
CA LYS A 25 6.64 23.49 -15.20
C LYS A 25 5.17 23.41 -15.66
N LEU A 26 4.92 23.06 -16.92
CA LEU A 26 3.58 22.75 -17.42
C LEU A 26 3.05 21.45 -16.80
N TYR A 27 1.73 21.31 -16.83
CA TYR A 27 1.01 20.19 -16.24
C TYR A 27 0.51 19.25 -17.34
N PHE A 28 0.53 17.95 -17.08
CA PHE A 28 0.18 16.91 -18.05
C PHE A 28 -0.78 15.92 -17.40
N HIS A 29 -1.87 15.58 -18.11
CA HIS A 29 -2.79 14.53 -17.67
C HIS A 29 -2.07 13.18 -17.68
N PRO A 30 -2.24 12.33 -16.66
CA PRO A 30 -1.70 10.98 -16.65
C PRO A 30 -2.10 10.16 -17.89
N GLY A 31 -3.33 10.32 -18.36
CA GLY A 31 -3.85 9.65 -19.56
C GLY A 31 -3.29 10.18 -20.90
N CYS A 32 -2.70 11.38 -20.91
CA CYS A 32 -2.13 11.97 -22.12
C CYS A 32 -0.63 11.71 -22.27
N LEU A 33 0.04 11.17 -21.25
CA LEU A 33 1.47 10.86 -21.36
C LEU A 33 1.72 9.86 -22.50
N LYS A 34 2.95 9.81 -23.01
CA LYS A 34 3.39 8.93 -24.09
C LYS A 34 4.19 7.72 -23.56
N SER A 35 4.84 7.84 -22.40
CA SER A 35 5.65 6.77 -21.80
C SER A 35 4.81 5.53 -21.49
N SER A 36 5.35 4.33 -21.76
CA SER A 36 4.65 3.06 -21.56
C SER A 36 4.49 2.66 -20.09
N ASN A 37 5.29 3.22 -19.19
CA ASN A 37 5.31 2.93 -17.76
C ASN A 37 4.36 3.82 -16.93
N ARG A 38 3.30 4.35 -17.54
CA ARG A 38 2.20 5.03 -16.83
C ARG A 38 1.58 4.11 -15.77
N SER A 39 1.09 4.69 -14.69
CA SER A 39 0.29 3.93 -13.71
C SER A 39 -1.06 3.54 -14.28
N THR A 40 -1.51 2.33 -13.94
CA THR A 40 -2.88 1.87 -14.19
C THR A 40 -3.83 2.22 -13.04
N LEU A 41 -3.31 2.80 -11.95
CA LEU A 41 -4.09 3.19 -10.77
C LEU A 41 -4.61 4.62 -10.92
N VAL A 42 -5.88 4.82 -10.59
CA VAL A 42 -6.51 6.14 -10.60
C VAL A 42 -5.94 6.98 -9.46
N GLY A 43 -5.56 8.22 -9.77
CA GLY A 43 -4.99 9.18 -8.80
C GLY A 43 -3.52 8.95 -8.45
N ASP A 44 -2.81 8.07 -9.17
CA ASP A 44 -1.38 7.84 -8.95
C ASP A 44 -0.52 8.92 -9.63
N LEU A 45 -0.08 9.89 -8.84
CA LEU A 45 0.79 10.98 -9.28
C LEU A 45 2.25 10.83 -8.80
N PHE A 46 2.65 9.64 -8.33
CA PHE A 46 4.00 9.41 -7.79
C PHE A 46 5.04 9.21 -8.89
N PHE A 47 5.19 10.21 -9.76
CA PHE A 47 6.14 10.21 -10.86
C PHE A 47 6.86 11.56 -10.98
N LYS A 48 8.10 11.50 -11.42
CA LYS A 48 8.84 12.64 -11.92
C LYS A 48 8.77 12.63 -13.45
N LEU A 49 8.19 13.68 -14.00
CA LEU A 49 7.96 13.83 -15.43
C LEU A 49 8.97 14.81 -16.05
N THR A 50 9.53 14.44 -17.20
CA THR A 50 10.18 15.34 -18.14
C THR A 50 9.51 15.12 -19.50
N CYS A 51 8.76 16.13 -19.99
CA CYS A 51 8.09 16.03 -21.27
C CYS A 51 9.09 15.94 -22.43
N ASP A 52 8.64 15.48 -23.59
CA ASP A 52 9.47 15.35 -24.79
C ASP A 52 10.23 16.64 -25.14
N ARG A 53 9.58 17.81 -25.12
CA ARG A 53 10.19 19.12 -25.41
C ARG A 53 11.30 19.52 -24.43
N CYS A 54 11.27 19.00 -23.21
CA CYS A 54 12.29 19.29 -22.20
C CYS A 54 13.37 18.21 -22.12
N SER A 55 13.17 17.07 -22.79
CA SER A 55 14.12 15.97 -22.80
C SER A 55 15.18 16.22 -23.89
N PRO A 56 16.48 15.98 -23.61
CA PRO A 56 17.54 16.16 -24.61
C PRO A 56 17.31 15.36 -25.91
N ASP A 57 16.73 14.16 -25.78
CA ASP A 57 16.52 13.24 -26.89
C ASP A 57 15.13 13.39 -27.54
N ASN A 58 14.33 14.39 -27.13
CA ASN A 58 12.93 14.55 -27.51
C ASN A 58 12.04 13.33 -27.17
N VAL A 59 12.44 12.55 -26.16
CA VAL A 59 11.68 11.39 -25.66
C VAL A 59 11.20 11.66 -24.24
N GLU A 60 9.90 11.49 -24.00
CA GLU A 60 9.31 11.67 -22.67
C GLU A 60 9.92 10.69 -21.65
N VAL A 61 10.38 11.24 -20.53
CA VAL A 61 10.93 10.47 -19.40
C VAL A 61 9.96 10.54 -18.23
N LEU A 62 9.52 9.37 -17.78
CA LEU A 62 8.63 9.21 -16.63
C LEU A 62 9.31 8.29 -15.60
N GLU A 63 9.69 8.84 -14.45
CA GLU A 63 10.41 8.10 -13.40
C GLU A 63 9.48 7.86 -12.20
N ARG A 64 9.34 6.60 -11.74
CA ARG A 64 8.55 6.26 -10.55
C ARG A 64 9.20 6.81 -9.28
N LEU A 65 8.48 7.64 -8.54
CA LEU A 65 8.89 8.10 -7.21
C LEU A 65 8.74 6.99 -6.18
N LYS A 66 9.65 6.97 -5.21
CA LYS A 66 9.56 6.04 -4.08
C LYS A 66 8.37 6.41 -3.20
N MET A 67 7.44 5.47 -3.05
CA MET A 67 6.30 5.62 -2.16
C MET A 67 6.56 5.08 -0.75
N GLN A 68 5.99 5.77 0.24
CA GLN A 68 5.84 5.28 1.60
C GLN A 68 4.58 4.39 1.72
N TRP A 69 4.57 3.51 2.72
CA TRP A 69 3.44 2.60 2.95
C TRP A 69 2.11 3.34 3.15
N ILE A 70 2.12 4.51 3.80
CA ILE A 70 0.93 5.32 4.00
C ILE A 70 0.30 5.75 2.66
N GLN A 71 1.13 6.18 1.71
CA GLN A 71 0.70 6.57 0.36
C GLN A 71 0.17 5.35 -0.42
N VAL A 72 0.84 4.21 -0.31
CA VAL A 72 0.41 2.96 -0.97
C VAL A 72 -0.98 2.54 -0.47
N ILE A 73 -1.21 2.59 0.84
CA ILE A 73 -2.49 2.19 1.45
C ILE A 73 -3.59 3.20 1.11
N MET A 74 -3.29 4.50 1.14
CA MET A 74 -4.24 5.54 0.72
C MET A 74 -4.66 5.35 -0.74
N LEU A 75 -3.69 5.18 -1.64
CA LEU A 75 -3.96 4.97 -3.06
C LEU A 75 -4.71 3.65 -3.32
N THR A 76 -4.39 2.60 -2.55
CA THR A 76 -5.11 1.32 -2.58
C THR A 76 -6.58 1.49 -2.20
N LEU A 77 -6.86 2.09 -1.04
CA LEU A 77 -8.24 2.31 -0.58
C LEU A 77 -9.02 3.19 -1.55
N TYR A 78 -8.39 4.23 -2.09
CA TYR A 78 -8.99 5.08 -3.12
C TYR A 78 -9.39 4.24 -4.36
N ASN A 79 -8.48 3.39 -4.86
CA ASN A 79 -8.76 2.53 -6.00
C ASN A 79 -9.81 1.44 -5.72
N LEU A 80 -9.88 0.91 -4.49
CA LEU A 80 -10.93 -0.02 -4.09
C LEU A 80 -12.32 0.63 -4.12
N HIS A 81 -12.41 1.88 -3.68
CA HIS A 81 -13.64 2.68 -3.74
C HIS A 81 -14.07 2.97 -5.19
N VAL A 82 -13.21 3.58 -6.00
CA VAL A 82 -13.57 3.95 -7.38
C VAL A 82 -13.75 2.74 -8.29
N GLY A 83 -13.04 1.65 -8.01
CA GLY A 83 -13.14 0.39 -8.75
C GLY A 83 -14.37 -0.45 -8.40
N GLY A 84 -15.24 0.02 -7.49
CA GLY A 84 -16.47 -0.68 -7.14
C GLY A 84 -16.25 -2.05 -6.48
N THR A 85 -15.13 -2.24 -5.77
CA THR A 85 -14.90 -3.50 -5.05
C THR A 85 -15.98 -3.67 -3.98
N ASN A 86 -16.51 -4.89 -3.85
CA ASN A 86 -17.56 -5.20 -2.86
C ASN A 86 -17.03 -5.08 -1.42
N GLY A 87 -17.18 -3.90 -0.84
CA GLY A 87 -16.98 -3.63 0.58
C GLY A 87 -18.29 -3.68 1.39
N LYS A 88 -18.20 -3.42 2.70
CA LYS A 88 -19.37 -3.19 3.56
C LYS A 88 -19.44 -1.70 3.88
N LEU A 89 -20.46 -1.01 3.38
CA LEU A 89 -20.67 0.44 3.63
C LEU A 89 -19.44 1.31 3.31
N GLY A 90 -18.71 0.99 2.23
CA GLY A 90 -17.48 1.70 1.86
C GLY A 90 -16.26 1.34 2.72
N TYR A 91 -16.33 0.32 3.58
CA TYR A 91 -15.19 -0.26 4.27
C TYR A 91 -14.70 -1.52 3.57
N PHE A 92 -13.39 -1.75 3.67
CA PHE A 92 -12.70 -2.88 3.06
C PHE A 92 -11.93 -3.67 4.11
N ARG A 93 -11.95 -5.01 3.98
CA ARG A 93 -11.15 -5.88 4.83
C ARG A 93 -9.67 -5.72 4.52
N TRP A 94 -8.85 -5.55 5.55
CA TRP A 94 -7.44 -5.26 5.33
C TRP A 94 -6.65 -6.43 4.73
N ARG A 95 -6.97 -7.70 5.05
CA ARG A 95 -6.26 -8.85 4.47
C ARG A 95 -6.80 -9.19 3.08
N GLU A 96 -8.12 -9.32 2.97
CA GLU A 96 -8.78 -9.85 1.79
C GLU A 96 -8.86 -8.84 0.66
N HIS A 97 -9.01 -7.54 0.98
CA HIS A 97 -9.13 -6.48 -0.03
C HIS A 97 -7.81 -5.69 -0.13
N ILE A 98 -7.36 -5.04 0.95
CA ILE A 98 -6.23 -4.10 0.89
C ILE A 98 -4.92 -4.84 0.57
N CYS A 99 -4.55 -5.87 1.34
CA CYS A 99 -3.31 -6.61 1.08
C CYS A 99 -3.34 -7.31 -0.27
N SER A 100 -4.46 -7.91 -0.66
CA SER A 100 -4.61 -8.58 -1.96
C SER A 100 -4.45 -7.59 -3.13
N PHE A 101 -5.01 -6.38 -3.01
CA PHE A 101 -4.85 -5.34 -4.02
C PHE A 101 -3.39 -4.92 -4.15
N ILE A 102 -2.71 -4.65 -3.03
CA ILE A 102 -1.29 -4.29 -3.02
C ILE A 102 -0.44 -5.40 -3.64
N ASP A 103 -0.74 -6.66 -3.33
CA ASP A 103 0.02 -7.79 -3.86
C ASP A 103 -0.14 -7.96 -5.38
N LYS A 104 -1.37 -7.77 -5.88
CA LYS A 104 -1.69 -7.76 -7.31
C LYS A 104 -1.01 -6.61 -8.06
N HIS A 105 -0.95 -5.42 -7.46
CA HIS A 105 -0.39 -4.20 -8.06
C HIS A 105 1.02 -3.87 -7.57
N TRP A 106 1.77 -4.87 -7.09
CA TRP A 106 3.06 -4.66 -6.43
C TRP A 106 4.07 -3.90 -7.30
N THR A 107 4.23 -4.32 -8.56
CA THR A 107 5.15 -3.68 -9.51
C THR A 107 4.69 -2.27 -9.87
N THR A 108 3.38 -2.03 -9.94
CA THR A 108 2.84 -0.67 -10.10
C THR A 108 3.24 0.21 -8.93
N PHE A 109 3.16 -0.27 -7.69
CA PHE A 109 3.51 0.53 -6.51
C PHE A 109 5.02 0.79 -6.35
N PHE A 110 5.83 -0.24 -6.56
CA PHE A 110 7.23 -0.25 -6.13
C PHE A 110 8.24 -0.40 -7.26
N GLY A 111 7.80 -0.58 -8.50
CA GLY A 111 8.65 -0.98 -9.62
C GLY A 111 9.17 -2.42 -9.48
N ASP A 112 10.02 -2.82 -10.43
CA ASP A 112 10.53 -4.20 -10.51
C ASP A 112 11.66 -4.50 -9.52
N SER A 113 12.23 -3.47 -8.89
CA SER A 113 13.41 -3.60 -8.03
C SER A 113 13.08 -4.08 -6.62
N ARG A 114 11.85 -3.84 -6.12
CA ARG A 114 11.48 -4.19 -4.75
C ARG A 114 10.91 -5.59 -4.66
N LYS A 115 11.59 -6.48 -3.95
CA LYS A 115 11.06 -7.83 -3.65
C LYS A 115 9.94 -7.77 -2.61
N ARG A 116 8.97 -8.67 -2.75
CA ARG A 116 7.93 -8.92 -1.74
C ARG A 116 8.56 -9.47 -0.46
N THR A 117 8.10 -9.00 0.70
CA THR A 117 8.53 -9.51 2.01
C THR A 117 7.35 -10.14 2.73
N ALA A 118 7.55 -11.25 3.46
CA ALA A 118 6.46 -11.87 4.23
C ALA A 118 5.84 -10.92 5.28
N THR A 119 6.60 -9.93 5.73
CA THR A 119 6.24 -8.95 6.76
C THR A 119 5.38 -7.78 6.27
N PHE A 120 5.16 -7.63 4.95
CA PHE A 120 4.47 -6.45 4.42
C PHE A 120 3.06 -6.30 4.99
N ARG A 121 2.35 -7.41 5.21
CA ARG A 121 1.00 -7.44 5.78
C ARG A 121 0.96 -6.84 7.19
N GLY A 122 1.97 -7.12 8.02
CA GLY A 122 2.12 -6.50 9.34
C GLY A 122 2.35 -4.99 9.25
N THR A 123 3.10 -4.55 8.24
CA THR A 123 3.28 -3.10 7.98
C THR A 123 1.98 -2.43 7.58
N VAL A 124 1.17 -3.08 6.73
CA VAL A 124 -0.16 -2.57 6.35
C VAL A 124 -1.05 -2.39 7.57
N ALA A 125 -1.13 -3.41 8.44
CA ALA A 125 -1.91 -3.32 9.68
C ALA A 125 -1.41 -2.19 10.60
N GLY A 126 -0.09 -2.08 10.79
CA GLY A 126 0.50 -1.03 11.64
C GLY A 126 0.22 0.39 11.12
N VAL A 127 0.32 0.61 9.80
CA VAL A 127 0.08 1.93 9.18
C VAL A 127 -1.40 2.30 9.18
N LEU A 128 -2.31 1.35 8.98
CA LEU A 128 -3.75 1.58 9.12
C LEU A 128 -4.09 2.06 10.53
N SER A 129 -3.55 1.39 11.55
CA SER A 129 -3.75 1.77 12.94
C SER A 129 -3.15 3.14 13.29
N SER A 130 -1.91 3.42 12.86
CA SER A 130 -1.25 4.69 13.19
C SER A 130 -1.78 5.90 12.42
N GLY A 131 -2.31 5.70 11.21
CA GLY A 131 -2.96 6.76 10.44
C GLY A 131 -4.41 7.06 10.85
N CYS A 132 -4.96 6.31 11.80
CA CYS A 132 -6.32 6.50 12.31
C CYS A 132 -6.34 7.53 13.46
N PRO A 133 -7.35 8.44 13.52
CA PRO A 133 -8.50 8.57 12.62
C PRO A 133 -8.29 9.54 11.44
N LEU A 134 -7.11 10.16 11.33
CA LEU A 134 -6.88 11.29 10.43
C LEU A 134 -6.97 10.92 8.94
N LEU A 135 -6.31 9.83 8.56
CA LEU A 135 -6.23 9.37 7.16
C LEU A 135 -7.09 8.12 6.93
N PHE A 136 -7.17 7.27 7.94
CA PHE A 136 -7.91 6.02 7.90
C PHE A 136 -8.96 5.96 9.01
N GLN A 137 -10.11 5.36 8.72
CA GLN A 137 -11.14 5.12 9.71
C GLN A 137 -11.36 3.62 9.88
N SER A 138 -11.30 3.14 11.13
CA SER A 138 -11.68 1.78 11.49
C SER A 138 -13.20 1.60 11.44
N GLY A 139 -13.65 0.51 10.85
CA GLY A 139 -15.06 0.11 10.78
C GLY A 139 -15.56 -0.67 11.99
N CYS A 140 -14.72 -0.91 13.01
CA CYS A 140 -15.07 -1.78 14.14
C CYS A 140 -16.37 -1.38 14.85
N SER A 141 -16.54 -0.09 15.14
CA SER A 141 -17.74 0.41 15.81
C SER A 141 -18.97 0.41 14.90
N LYS A 142 -18.80 0.69 13.60
CA LYS A 142 -19.91 0.77 12.64
C LYS A 142 -20.39 -0.59 12.14
N LEU A 143 -19.49 -1.55 12.00
CA LEU A 143 -19.78 -2.86 11.42
C LEU A 143 -19.85 -3.99 12.45
N GLY A 144 -19.50 -3.71 13.72
CA GLY A 144 -19.49 -4.71 14.79
C GLY A 144 -18.38 -5.76 14.67
N GLU A 145 -17.46 -5.61 13.72
CA GLU A 145 -16.38 -6.56 13.44
C GLU A 145 -15.04 -5.84 13.21
N ASN A 146 -13.94 -6.44 13.68
CA ASN A 146 -12.58 -5.91 13.47
C ASN A 146 -12.10 -6.03 12.02
N GLY A 147 -11.06 -5.26 11.66
CA GLY A 147 -10.31 -5.44 10.43
C GLY A 147 -10.93 -4.80 9.17
N TRP A 148 -11.94 -3.96 9.34
CA TRP A 148 -12.54 -3.16 8.29
C TRP A 148 -11.98 -1.74 8.32
N TRP A 149 -11.59 -1.21 7.17
CA TRP A 149 -10.94 0.10 7.07
C TRP A 149 -11.45 0.87 5.85
N THR A 150 -11.46 2.19 5.96
CA THR A 150 -11.76 3.09 4.85
C THR A 150 -10.93 4.36 4.94
N LEU A 151 -10.95 5.18 3.88
CA LEU A 151 -10.37 6.51 3.90
C LEU A 151 -11.26 7.46 4.69
N THR A 152 -10.65 8.30 5.53
CA THR A 152 -11.38 9.37 6.22
C THR A 152 -11.85 10.44 5.23
N THR A 153 -11.04 10.75 4.23
CA THR A 153 -11.37 11.67 3.13
C THR A 153 -11.17 10.97 1.80
N MET A 154 -12.17 11.03 0.92
CA MET A 154 -12.15 10.41 -0.42
C MET A 154 -11.30 11.21 -1.42
N LYS A 155 -9.98 11.28 -1.15
CA LYS A 155 -8.97 11.96 -1.96
C LYS A 155 -7.79 11.02 -2.19
N PRO A 156 -7.24 10.92 -3.42
CA PRO A 156 -6.00 10.18 -3.63
C PRO A 156 -4.82 10.89 -2.96
N PRO A 157 -3.77 10.15 -2.57
CA PRO A 157 -2.56 10.78 -2.01
C PRO A 157 -1.80 11.55 -3.09
N SER A 158 -1.38 12.78 -2.80
CA SER A 158 -0.50 13.57 -3.67
C SER A 158 0.93 13.64 -3.11
N PRO A 159 1.99 13.60 -3.93
CA PRO A 159 3.36 13.86 -3.46
C PRO A 159 3.51 15.18 -2.70
N ALA A 160 2.73 16.20 -3.05
CA ALA A 160 2.76 17.51 -2.39
C ALA A 160 2.24 17.46 -0.94
N ASP A 161 1.28 16.56 -0.65
CA ASP A 161 0.69 16.41 0.69
C ASP A 161 1.72 15.93 1.73
N PHE A 162 2.83 15.31 1.28
CA PHE A 162 3.87 14.75 2.15
C PHE A 162 5.20 15.51 2.08
N GLY A 163 5.29 16.57 1.27
CA GLY A 163 6.54 17.28 0.98
C GLY A 163 7.12 18.07 2.16
N ASN A 164 6.31 18.40 3.18
CA ASN A 164 6.73 19.21 4.34
C ASN A 164 6.39 18.59 5.70
N GLN A 165 5.70 17.46 5.72
CA GLN A 165 5.53 16.67 6.94
C GLN A 165 6.55 15.55 6.90
N GLN A 166 7.69 15.80 7.54
CA GLN A 166 8.26 14.70 8.33
C GLN A 166 7.12 14.28 9.27
N PHE A 167 6.40 13.20 8.93
CA PHE A 167 5.77 12.39 9.96
C PHE A 167 6.94 11.86 10.77
N SER A 168 7.41 12.72 11.68
CA SER A 168 8.51 12.42 12.57
C SER A 168 8.13 11.14 13.28
N LYS A 169 9.07 10.20 13.38
CA LYS A 169 8.86 8.94 14.12
C LYS A 169 8.32 9.19 15.54
N SER A 170 8.49 10.41 16.08
CA SER A 170 7.97 10.89 17.36
C SER A 170 6.47 11.16 17.42
N THR A 171 5.75 11.37 16.31
CA THR A 171 4.30 11.64 16.34
C THR A 171 3.45 10.37 16.20
N ILE A 172 4.07 9.24 15.85
CA ILE A 172 3.42 7.93 15.70
C ILE A 172 3.48 7.11 17.00
N PHE A 173 4.32 7.53 17.96
CA PHE A 173 4.30 7.00 19.32
C PHE A 173 4.07 8.13 20.33
N PRO A 174 2.85 8.69 20.43
CA PRO A 174 2.48 9.30 21.69
C PRO A 174 2.46 8.15 22.69
N GLY A 175 3.52 8.08 23.49
CA GLY A 175 3.53 7.24 24.67
C GLY A 175 2.23 7.49 25.44
N TRP A 176 1.48 6.42 25.66
CA TRP A 176 0.39 6.32 26.63
C TRP A 176 -0.92 7.06 26.27
N GLN A 177 -1.76 6.41 25.46
CA GLN A 177 -3.18 6.20 25.76
C GLN A 177 -3.59 4.73 25.53
N LEU A 178 -3.13 3.97 26.52
CA LEU A 178 -3.48 2.67 27.10
C LEU A 178 -4.67 1.83 26.56
N HIS A 179 -4.35 0.53 26.46
CA HIS A 179 -5.14 -0.61 26.97
C HIS A 179 -6.53 -0.87 26.38
N VAL A 180 -6.61 -1.57 25.23
CA VAL A 180 -7.45 -2.81 25.14
C VAL A 180 -7.07 -3.75 23.98
N GLN A 181 -6.30 -3.35 22.95
CA GLN A 181 -6.15 -4.22 21.75
C GLN A 181 -4.74 -4.79 21.44
N TRP A 182 -3.67 -4.32 22.07
CA TRP A 182 -2.31 -4.84 21.77
C TRP A 182 -2.04 -6.22 22.37
N ASN A 183 -2.58 -6.53 23.56
CA ASN A 183 -2.43 -7.85 24.17
C ASN A 183 -3.06 -8.98 23.35
N LEU A 184 -4.06 -8.67 22.49
CA LEU A 184 -4.68 -9.66 21.62
C LEU A 184 -3.79 -9.98 20.41
N ILE A 185 -3.09 -8.99 19.86
CA ILE A 185 -2.23 -9.19 18.68
C ILE A 185 -0.98 -9.97 19.07
N ASP A 186 -0.35 -9.68 20.21
CA ASP A 186 0.83 -10.42 20.67
C ASP A 186 0.47 -11.85 21.10
N THR A 187 -0.70 -12.07 21.70
CA THR A 187 -1.21 -13.42 22.02
C THR A 187 -1.55 -14.21 20.75
N ILE A 188 -2.06 -13.55 19.70
CA ILE A 188 -2.37 -14.20 18.42
C ILE A 188 -1.08 -14.49 17.63
N LEU A 189 -0.10 -13.59 17.61
CA LEU A 189 1.17 -13.80 16.89
C LEU A 189 2.04 -14.86 17.57
N THR A 190 2.18 -14.81 18.91
CA THR A 190 2.87 -15.87 19.67
C THR A 190 2.11 -17.20 19.64
N GLY A 191 0.78 -17.16 19.56
CA GLY A 191 -0.05 -18.36 19.41
C GLY A 191 0.02 -19.01 18.03
N ILE A 192 0.30 -18.26 16.96
CA ILE A 192 0.46 -18.79 15.59
C ILE A 192 1.87 -19.36 15.39
N GLU A 193 2.91 -18.72 15.91
CA GLU A 193 4.28 -19.26 15.86
C GLU A 193 4.40 -20.56 16.67
N ASN A 194 3.82 -20.63 17.88
CA ASN A 194 3.83 -21.86 18.68
C ASN A 194 3.02 -23.00 18.04
N LYS A 195 1.93 -22.72 17.32
CA LYS A 195 1.16 -23.75 16.60
C LYS A 195 1.92 -24.32 15.40
N ASN A 196 2.67 -23.50 14.67
CA ASN A 196 3.51 -23.98 13.57
C ASN A 196 4.66 -24.85 14.09
N VAL A 197 5.32 -24.44 15.19
CA VAL A 197 6.42 -25.20 15.82
C VAL A 197 5.94 -26.52 16.44
N LEU A 198 4.75 -26.55 17.08
CA LEU A 198 4.17 -27.79 17.63
C LEU A 198 3.71 -28.76 16.54
N SER A 199 3.30 -28.25 15.36
CA SER A 199 2.91 -29.10 14.24
C SER A 199 4.12 -29.74 13.54
N GLU A 200 5.22 -28.98 13.37
CA GLU A 200 6.46 -29.49 12.78
C GLU A 200 7.18 -30.48 13.72
N ASN A 201 7.20 -30.21 15.04
CA ASN A 201 7.79 -31.13 16.01
C ASN A 201 7.01 -32.45 16.14
N ASN A 202 5.68 -32.43 16.02
CA ASN A 202 4.87 -33.66 16.02
C ASN A 202 5.05 -34.49 14.74
N VAL A 203 5.31 -33.87 13.60
CA VAL A 203 5.64 -34.59 12.36
C VAL A 203 7.02 -35.25 12.48
N ILE A 204 8.02 -34.52 13.00
CA ILE A 204 9.39 -35.01 13.16
C ILE A 204 9.46 -36.15 14.19
N GLN A 205 8.76 -36.05 15.33
CA GLN A 205 8.72 -37.14 16.34
C GLN A 205 7.98 -38.39 15.86
N ASN A 206 6.89 -38.25 15.09
CA ASN A 206 6.18 -39.41 14.53
C ASN A 206 6.96 -40.11 13.40
N SER A 207 7.80 -39.39 12.64
CA SER A 207 8.75 -40.03 11.71
C SER A 207 9.89 -40.74 12.42
N ALA A 208 10.37 -40.23 13.56
CA ALA A 208 11.45 -40.86 14.34
C ALA A 208 11.00 -42.16 15.04
N GLN A 209 9.72 -42.27 15.44
CA GLN A 209 9.17 -43.50 16.04
C GLN A 209 8.82 -44.60 15.02
N LYS A 210 8.66 -44.27 13.73
CA LYS A 210 8.48 -45.27 12.66
C LYS A 210 9.79 -45.90 12.19
N ILE A 211 10.91 -45.21 12.35
CA ILE A 211 12.24 -45.70 11.95
C ILE A 211 12.84 -46.63 13.03
N THR A 212 12.51 -46.43 14.31
CA THR A 212 13.01 -47.27 15.41
C THR A 212 12.23 -48.57 15.65
N LYS A 213 11.05 -48.77 15.04
CA LYS A 213 10.29 -50.03 15.13
C LYS A 213 10.52 -51.01 13.96
N LYS A 214 11.37 -50.69 12.99
CA LYS A 214 11.70 -51.60 11.87
C LYS A 214 13.02 -52.36 12.02
N THR A 215 13.74 -52.18 13.14
CA THR A 215 15.04 -52.82 13.39
C THR A 215 15.00 -53.93 14.46
N TYR A 216 13.83 -54.30 14.97
CA TYR A 216 13.67 -55.36 16.00
C TYR A 216 12.70 -56.49 15.60
N LEU A 217 12.49 -56.72 14.30
CA LEU A 217 11.75 -57.87 13.76
C LEU A 217 12.47 -58.43 12.52
N THR A 218 13.72 -58.83 12.72
CA THR A 218 14.43 -59.82 11.89
C THR A 218 15.38 -60.59 12.82
N GLN A 219 14.82 -61.48 13.63
CA GLN A 219 15.35 -62.80 13.90
C GLN A 219 14.22 -63.79 13.61
#